data_AF-A0A386RCA8-F1
#
_entry.id   AF-A0A386RCA8-F1
#
_cell.length_a   1.000
_cell.length_b   1.000
_cell.length_c   1.000
_cell.angle_alpha   90.00
_cell.angle_beta   90.00
_cell.angle_gamma   90.00
#
_symmetry.space_group_name_H-M   'P 1'
#
loop_
_entity.id
_entity.type
_entity.pdbx_description
1 polymer ?
#
loop_
_entity_poly.entity_id
_entity_poly.type
_entity_poly.pdbx_seq_one_letter_code
_entity_poly.pdbx_strand_id
1 'polypeptide(L)'
;MLALLPYTTVDTNDTGWTEPVSSITITFIIINVIVAILLIWLKLGLLGTAVRRLHDTNHEGWWILLYLVPFGWIFIIYFMILPTV
;
A
#
# COMPACT_ATOMS: atom_id res chain seq x y z
N MET A 1 54.60 33.53 27.63
CA MET A 1 54.37 32.71 26.43
C MET A 1 53.68 31.42 26.86
N LEU A 2 52.35 31.40 26.88
CA LEU A 2 51.50 30.23 26.57
C LEU A 2 50.05 30.74 26.58
N ALA A 3 49.48 31.00 25.40
CA ALA A 3 48.07 31.30 25.27
C ALA A 3 47.30 29.98 25.35
N LEU A 4 46.40 29.86 26.33
CA LEU A 4 45.50 28.71 26.47
C LEU A 4 44.52 28.73 25.30
N LEU A 5 44.64 27.76 24.38
CA LEU A 5 43.68 27.60 23.29
C LEU A 5 42.33 27.11 23.86
N PRO A 6 41.19 27.57 23.31
CA PRO A 6 39.88 27.11 23.75
C PRO A 6 39.69 25.64 23.35
N TYR A 7 39.55 24.77 24.34
CA TYR A 7 39.09 23.40 24.15
C TYR A 7 37.57 23.44 23.93
N THR A 8 37.14 23.28 22.68
CA THR A 8 35.73 23.08 22.34
C THR A 8 35.43 21.59 22.40
N THR A 9 34.58 21.16 23.34
CA THR A 9 33.97 19.83 23.31
C THR A 9 33.00 19.79 22.15
N VAL A 10 33.29 18.98 21.12
CA VAL A 10 32.31 18.65 20.09
C VAL A 10 31.32 17.66 20.71
N ASP A 11 30.09 18.10 20.95
CA ASP A 11 29.01 17.21 21.34
C ASP A 11 28.61 16.40 20.09
N THR A 12 28.90 15.10 20.11
CA THR A 12 28.58 14.20 18.99
C THR A 12 27.11 13.76 19.00
N ASN A 13 26.34 14.15 20.01
CA ASN A 13 24.91 13.84 20.10
C ASN A 13 24.05 14.77 19.23
N ASP A 14 24.62 15.84 18.68
CA ASP A 14 23.99 16.74 17.69
C ASP A 14 23.91 16.14 16.28
N THR A 15 23.95 14.81 16.14
CA THR A 15 23.61 14.18 14.86
C THR A 15 22.09 14.19 14.73
N GLY A 16 21.57 15.16 13.96
CA GLY A 16 20.14 15.44 13.74
C GLY A 16 19.33 14.34 13.03
N TRP A 17 19.51 13.08 13.45
CA TRP A 17 18.90 11.89 12.88
C TRP A 17 18.06 11.08 13.86
N THR A 18 17.81 11.56 15.09
CA THR A 18 17.02 10.80 16.07
C THR A 18 16.11 11.69 16.89
N GLU A 19 15.13 12.33 16.23
CA GLU A 19 13.90 12.66 16.95
C GLU A 19 13.23 11.33 17.33
N PRO A 20 13.01 11.02 18.62
CA PRO A 20 12.43 9.77 19.03
C PRO A 20 10.98 9.71 18.54
N VAL A 21 10.76 8.97 17.45
CA VAL A 21 9.43 8.62 16.98
C VAL A 21 8.72 7.86 18.10
N SER A 22 7.55 8.34 18.52
CA SER A 22 6.82 7.74 19.63
C SER A 22 6.56 6.24 19.37
N SER A 23 6.66 5.40 20.41
CA SER A 23 6.41 3.95 20.29
C SER A 23 5.01 3.63 19.72
N ILE A 24 4.06 4.55 19.92
CA ILE A 24 2.71 4.49 19.34
C ILE A 24 2.77 4.62 17.81
N THR A 25 3.57 5.55 17.29
CA THR A 25 3.74 5.78 15.84
C THR A 25 4.33 4.55 15.14
N ILE A 26 5.36 3.92 15.73
CA ILE A 26 5.99 2.74 15.13
C ILE A 26 4.99 1.57 15.06
N THR A 27 4.27 1.31 16.14
CA THR A 27 3.26 0.23 16.20
C THR A 27 2.17 0.47 15.16
N PHE A 28 1.69 1.72 15.03
CA PHE A 28 0.71 2.09 14.02
C PHE A 28 1.22 1.82 12.59
N ILE A 29 2.46 2.19 12.28
CA ILE A 29 3.05 1.94 10.95
C ILE A 29 3.10 0.44 10.64
N ILE A 30 3.56 -0.39 11.60
CA ILE A 30 3.67 -1.84 11.40
C ILE A 30 2.30 -2.45 11.09
N ILE A 31 1.26 -2.09 11.86
CA ILE A 31 -0.09 -2.60 11.64
C ILE A 31 -0.59 -2.21 10.24
N ASN A 32 -0.40 -0.96 9.82
CA ASN A 32 -0.82 -0.50 8.50
C ASN A 32 -0.10 -1.24 7.37
N VAL A 33 1.19 -1.52 7.51
CA VAL A 33 1.97 -2.27 6.52
C VAL A 33 1.43 -3.70 6.39
N ILE A 34 1.17 -4.38 7.51
CA ILE A 34 0.60 -5.74 7.51
C ILE A 34 -0.76 -5.75 6.81
N VAL A 35 -1.64 -4.81 7.17
CA VAL A 35 -2.96 -4.68 6.56
C VAL A 35 -2.85 -4.40 5.05
N ALA A 36 -1.94 -3.52 4.63
CA ALA A 36 -1.73 -3.23 3.21
C ALA A 36 -1.31 -4.47 2.42
N ILE A 37 -0.39 -5.28 2.95
CA ILE A 37 0.04 -6.53 2.30
C ILE A 37 -1.13 -7.52 2.16
N LEU A 38 -1.92 -7.70 3.23
CA LEU A 38 -3.10 -8.58 3.18
C LEU A 38 -4.14 -8.10 2.16
N LEU A 39 -4.39 -6.79 2.09
CA LEU A 39 -5.31 -6.20 1.12
C LEU A 39 -4.83 -6.37 -0.32
N ILE A 40 -3.52 -6.22 -0.58
CA ILE A 40 -2.93 -6.44 -1.91
C ILE A 40 -3.09 -7.91 -2.30
N TRP A 41 -2.76 -8.84 -1.41
CA TRP A 41 -2.90 -10.27 -1.65
C TRP A 41 -4.35 -10.66 -1.99
N LEU A 42 -5.31 -10.16 -1.22
CA LEU A 42 -6.73 -10.40 -1.47
C LEU A 42 -7.21 -9.78 -2.80
N LYS A 43 -6.80 -8.54 -3.11
CA LYS A 43 -7.17 -7.85 -4.36
C LYS A 43 -6.67 -8.60 -5.59
N LEU A 44 -5.45 -9.12 -5.57
CA LEU A 44 -4.90 -9.93 -6.67
C LEU A 44 -5.71 -11.20 -6.90
N GLY A 45 -6.12 -11.89 -5.83
CA GLY A 45 -6.99 -13.06 -5.93
C GLY A 45 -8.35 -12.74 -6.56
N LEU A 46 -8.99 -11.65 -6.12
CA LEU A 46 -10.28 -11.19 -6.64
C LEU A 46 -10.22 -10.75 -8.11
N LEU A 47 -9.11 -10.12 -8.53
CA LEU A 47 -8.90 -9.75 -9.92
C LEU A 47 -8.83 -10.99 -10.83
N GLY A 48 -8.11 -12.04 -10.40
CA GLY A 48 -8.01 -13.29 -11.15
C GLY A 48 -9.36 -14.00 -11.32
N THR A 49 -10.17 -14.07 -10.26
CA THR A 49 -11.51 -14.68 -10.35
C THR A 49 -12.47 -13.88 -11.22
N ALA A 50 -12.41 -12.54 -11.15
CA ALA A 50 -13.22 -11.66 -11.98
C ALA A 50 -12.87 -11.78 -13.48
N VAL A 51 -11.58 -11.86 -13.83
CA VAL A 51 -11.15 -12.09 -15.23
C VAL A 51 -11.67 -13.43 -15.76
N ARG A 52 -11.60 -14.49 -14.94
CA ARG A 52 -12.18 -15.80 -15.32
C ARG A 52 -13.67 -15.71 -15.56
N ARG A 53 -14.43 -15.03 -14.70
CA ARG A 53 -15.88 -14.84 -14.87
C ARG A 53 -16.23 -14.04 -16.12
N LEU A 54 -15.48 -12.98 -16.41
CA LEU A 54 -15.60 -12.23 -17.66
C LEU A 54 -15.43 -13.16 -18.86
N HIS A 55 -14.37 -13.96 -18.84
CA HIS A 55 -14.07 -14.91 -19.90
C HIS A 55 -15.17 -15.98 -20.05
N ASP A 56 -15.70 -16.50 -18.94
CA ASP A 56 -16.81 -17.46 -18.95
C ASP A 56 -18.11 -16.86 -19.55
N THR A 57 -18.29 -15.53 -19.48
CA THR A 57 -19.43 -14.82 -20.08
C THR A 57 -19.17 -14.33 -21.52
N ASN A 58 -18.15 -14.84 -22.21
CA ASN A 58 -17.70 -14.40 -23.54
C ASN A 58 -17.28 -12.92 -23.61
N HIS A 59 -16.85 -12.31 -22.50
CA HIS A 59 -16.31 -10.95 -22.48
C HIS A 59 -14.78 -10.97 -22.39
N GLU A 60 -14.14 -10.07 -23.14
CA GLU A 60 -12.69 -9.90 -23.15
C GLU A 60 -12.14 -9.51 -21.76
N GLY A 61 -10.98 -10.03 -21.38
CA GLY A 61 -10.38 -9.76 -20.07
C GLY A 61 -10.08 -8.27 -19.80
N TRP A 62 -10.05 -7.44 -20.85
CA TRP A 62 -9.85 -6.00 -20.79
C TRP A 62 -10.95 -5.24 -20.04
N TRP A 63 -12.15 -5.80 -19.92
CA TRP A 63 -13.25 -5.20 -19.15
C TRP A 63 -12.91 -5.06 -17.64
N ILE A 64 -11.93 -5.81 -17.13
CA ILE A 64 -11.43 -5.67 -15.77
C ILE A 64 -10.82 -4.29 -15.50
N LEU A 65 -10.31 -3.61 -16.53
CA LEU A 65 -9.69 -2.28 -16.38
C LEU A 65 -10.69 -1.20 -15.94
N LEU A 66 -12.00 -1.45 -16.09
CA LEU A 66 -13.02 -0.58 -15.50
C LEU A 66 -12.89 -0.47 -13.98
N TYR A 67 -12.26 -1.44 -13.31
CA TYR A 67 -11.99 -1.34 -11.87
C TYR A 67 -11.05 -0.17 -11.51
N LEU A 68 -10.24 0.32 -12.47
CA LEU A 68 -9.35 1.48 -12.29
C LEU A 68 -10.12 2.81 -12.40
N VAL A 69 -11.30 2.80 -13.05
CA VAL A 69 -12.16 3.98 -13.18
C VAL A 69 -13.04 4.10 -11.94
N PRO A 70 -13.21 5.30 -11.35
CA PRO A 70 -14.18 5.50 -10.27
C PRO A 70 -15.57 5.06 -10.76
N PHE A 71 -16.24 4.18 -9.99
CA PHE A 71 -17.52 3.52 -10.31
C PHE A 71 -17.51 2.39 -11.36
N GLY A 72 -16.38 2.07 -12.01
CA GLY A 72 -16.38 0.98 -13.01
C GLY A 72 -16.55 -0.43 -12.41
N TRP A 73 -16.41 -0.56 -11.08
CA TRP A 73 -16.74 -1.79 -10.34
C TRP A 73 -18.22 -2.21 -10.48
N ILE A 74 -19.13 -1.28 -10.79
CA ILE A 74 -20.56 -1.58 -10.97
C ILE A 74 -20.79 -2.51 -12.18
N PHE A 75 -20.02 -2.33 -13.25
CA PHE A 75 -20.09 -3.16 -14.45
C PHE A 75 -19.56 -4.57 -14.19
N ILE A 76 -18.50 -4.69 -13.37
CA ILE A 76 -17.97 -5.99 -12.97
C ILE A 76 -19.00 -6.77 -12.13
N ILE A 77 -19.71 -6.09 -11.23
CA ILE A 77 -20.79 -6.73 -10.45
C ILE A 77 -21.91 -7.21 -11.38
N TYR A 78 -22.29 -6.42 -12.38
CA TYR A 78 -23.26 -6.83 -13.39
C TYR A 78 -22.84 -8.13 -14.09
N PHE A 79 -21.59 -8.21 -14.58
CA PHE A 79 -21.06 -9.43 -15.19
C PHE A 79 -20.97 -10.61 -14.21
N MET A 80 -20.75 -10.36 -12.92
CA MET A 80 -20.70 -11.40 -11.89
C MET A 80 -22.06 -12.03 -11.60
N ILE A 81 -23.15 -11.28 -11.79
CA ILE A 81 -24.52 -11.73 -11.52
C ILE A 81 -25.16 -12.34 -12.77
N LEU A 82 -24.71 -11.93 -13.96
CA LEU A 82 -25.23 -12.42 -15.23
C LEU A 82 -25.11 -13.95 -15.31
N PRO A 83 -26.22 -14.69 -15.56
CA PRO A 83 -26.13 -16.12 -15.80
C PRO A 83 -25.35 -16.38 -17.09
N THR A 84 -24.41 -17.33 -17.02
CA THR A 84 -23.69 -17.81 -18.21
C THR A 84 -24.71 -18.46 -19.15
N VAL A 85 -24.81 -17.94 -20.38
CA VAL A 85 -25.66 -18.49 -21.45
C VAL A 85 -25.09 -19.77 -22.04
#